data_AF-A0A1G6WGN2-F1
#
_entry.id   AF-A0A1G6WGN2-F1
#
_cell.length_a   1.000
_cell.length_b   1.000
_cell.length_c   1.000
_cell.angle_alpha   90.00
_cell.angle_beta   90.00
_cell.angle_gamma   90.00
#
_symmetry.space_group_name_H-M   'P 1'
#
loop_
_entity.id
_entity.type
_entity.pdbx_description
1 polymer ?
#
loop_
_entity_poly.entity_id
_entity_poly.type
_entity_poly.pdbx_seq_one_letter_code
_entity_poly.pdbx_strand_id
1 'polypeptide(L)'
;MSNIILWILQVLMAAGFLYSGICKTVLPPKKLVAIGQTGVEGLSRLSVRIIGILELAGVAGLIVPVYFDIMPWLTPVAAFCLAAIMPFAARIHYQRNELRNVFVNIAYFLIAVLVALGRIWISQ
;
A
#
# COMPACT_ATOMS: atom_id res chain seq x y z
N MET A 1 -3.88 -20.23 6.62
CA MET A 1 -3.64 -18.90 7.21
C MET A 1 -4.64 -18.71 8.34
N SER A 2 -4.27 -18.24 9.53
CA SER A 2 -5.27 -17.93 10.58
C SER A 2 -5.78 -16.50 10.44
N ASN A 3 -6.97 -16.20 10.97
CA ASN A 3 -7.55 -14.85 10.97
C ASN A 3 -6.62 -13.84 11.66
N ILE A 4 -5.94 -14.26 12.73
CA ILE A 4 -4.95 -13.45 13.45
C ILE A 4 -3.79 -13.03 12.54
N ILE A 5 -3.25 -13.97 11.74
CA ILE A 5 -2.15 -13.67 10.81
C ILE A 5 -2.60 -12.65 9.77
N LEU A 6 -3.83 -12.79 9.23
CA LEU A 6 -4.36 -11.81 8.28
C LEU A 6 -4.44 -10.42 8.90
N TRP A 7 -4.94 -10.31 10.13
CA TRP A 7 -5.01 -9.03 10.84
C TRP A 7 -3.63 -8.40 11.04
N ILE A 8 -2.63 -9.18 11.45
CA ILE A 8 -1.24 -8.70 11.59
C ILE A 8 -0.73 -8.14 10.26
N LEU A 9 -0.93 -8.88 9.16
CA LEU A 9 -0.52 -8.46 7.82
C LEU A 9 -1.25 -7.20 7.35
N GLN A 10 -2.56 -7.10 7.61
CA GLN A 10 -3.36 -5.91 7.29
C GLN A 10 -2.89 -4.68 8.06
N VAL A 11 -2.66 -4.80 9.37
CA VAL A 11 -2.20 -3.68 10.21
C VAL A 11 -0.80 -3.22 9.79
N LEU A 12 0.12 -4.17 9.52
CA LEU A 12 1.46 -3.85 9.03
C LEU A 12 1.41 -3.09 7.69
N MET A 13 0.59 -3.58 6.76
CA MET A 13 0.41 -2.96 5.45
C MET A 13 -0.26 -1.58 5.58
N ALA A 14 -1.32 -1.50 6.39
CA ALA A 14 -2.03 -0.26 6.69
C ALA A 14 -1.10 0.80 7.27
N ALA A 15 -0.25 0.45 8.24
CA ALA A 15 0.69 1.40 8.83
C ALA A 15 1.66 1.99 7.79
N GLY A 16 2.22 1.15 6.91
CA GLY A 16 3.12 1.59 5.85
C GLY A 16 2.45 2.50 4.82
N PHE A 17 1.28 2.09 4.31
CA PHE A 17 0.53 2.90 3.34
C PHE A 17 -0.10 4.15 3.95
N LEU A 18 -0.46 4.13 5.23
CA LEU A 18 -0.96 5.30 5.93
C LEU A 18 0.15 6.36 6.04
N TYR A 19 1.35 5.95 6.47
CA TYR A 19 2.51 6.82 6.50
C TYR A 19 2.84 7.38 5.11
N SER A 20 2.90 6.49 4.10
CA SER A 20 3.15 6.87 2.71
C SER A 20 2.11 7.85 2.17
N GLY A 21 0.83 7.51 2.33
CA GLY A 21 -0.30 8.28 1.82
C GLY A 21 -0.43 9.66 2.45
N ILE A 22 -0.23 9.77 3.77
CA ILE A 22 -0.19 11.07 4.47
C ILE A 22 0.95 11.92 3.91
N CYS A 23 2.16 11.36 3.83
CA CYS A 23 3.32 12.07 3.32
C CYS A 23 3.07 12.57 1.89
N LYS A 24 2.59 11.71 0.98
CA LYS A 24 2.32 12.07 -0.42
C LYS A 24 1.20 13.09 -0.59
N THR A 25 0.26 13.15 0.36
CA THR A 25 -0.85 14.10 0.32
C THR A 25 -0.43 15.50 0.79
N VAL A 26 0.47 15.57 1.78
CA VAL A 26 0.83 16.82 2.46
C VAL A 26 2.14 17.41 1.96
N LEU A 27 3.16 16.57 1.74
CA LEU A 27 4.51 17.01 1.43
C LEU A 27 4.73 17.24 -0.08
N PRO A 28 5.53 18.23 -0.47
CA PRO A 28 5.95 18.41 -1.85
C PRO A 28 6.91 17.29 -2.30
N PRO A 29 6.95 16.93 -3.60
CA PRO A 29 7.78 15.84 -4.13
C PRO A 29 9.26 15.91 -3.70
N LYS A 30 9.86 17.11 -3.69
CA LYS A 30 11.27 17.28 -3.25
C LYS A 30 11.50 16.83 -1.81
N LYS A 31 10.55 17.09 -0.89
CA LYS A 31 10.67 16.65 0.51
C LYS A 31 10.46 15.15 0.66
N LEU A 32 9.61 14.55 -0.17
CA LEU A 32 9.37 13.10 -0.19
C LEU A 32 10.62 12.32 -0.61
N VAL A 33 11.30 12.79 -1.66
CA VAL A 33 12.57 12.21 -2.10
C VAL A 33 13.61 12.27 -0.98
N ALA A 34 13.70 13.41 -0.27
CA ALA A 34 14.65 13.60 0.83
C ALA A 34 14.44 12.64 2.02
N ILE A 35 13.21 12.15 2.24
CA ILE A 35 12.88 11.16 3.28
C ILE A 35 12.88 9.71 2.76
N GLY A 36 13.41 9.48 1.55
CA GLY A 36 13.57 8.15 0.97
C GLY A 36 12.38 7.63 0.14
N GLN A 37 11.33 8.42 -0.05
CA GLN A 37 10.24 8.08 -1.00
C GLN A 37 10.61 8.50 -2.42
N THR A 38 11.72 7.99 -2.92
CA THR A 38 12.31 8.41 -4.20
C THR A 38 11.41 8.14 -5.40
N GLY A 39 10.50 7.16 -5.31
CA GLY A 39 9.56 6.80 -6.39
C GLY A 39 8.64 7.91 -6.90
N VAL A 40 8.56 9.05 -6.20
CA VAL A 40 7.79 10.24 -6.63
C VAL A 40 8.62 11.29 -7.39
N GLU A 41 9.92 11.10 -7.50
CA GLU A 41 10.82 12.02 -8.19
C GLU A 41 10.44 12.14 -9.68
N GLY A 42 10.34 13.37 -10.18
CA GLY A 42 9.91 13.67 -11.55
C GLY A 42 8.38 13.71 -11.73
N LEU A 43 7.59 13.32 -10.73
CA LEU A 43 6.13 13.42 -10.79
C LEU A 43 5.64 14.83 -10.41
N SER A 44 4.53 15.23 -11.02
CA SER A 44 3.84 16.47 -10.65
C SER A 44 3.28 16.36 -9.22
N ARG A 45 3.17 17.50 -8.52
CA ARG A 45 2.56 17.54 -7.17
C ARG A 45 1.14 16.97 -7.15
N LEU A 46 0.36 17.21 -8.21
CA LEU A 46 -0.99 16.70 -8.34
C LEU A 46 -1.00 15.17 -8.43
N SER A 47 -0.15 14.59 -9.29
CA SER A 47 -0.02 13.15 -9.44
C SER A 47 0.36 12.48 -8.12
N VAL A 48 1.34 13.05 -7.40
CA VAL A 48 1.78 12.53 -6.09
C VAL A 48 0.64 12.58 -5.07
N ARG A 49 -0.12 13.68 -5.04
CA ARG A 49 -1.27 13.83 -4.14
C ARG A 49 -2.38 12.83 -4.47
N ILE A 50 -2.67 12.58 -5.75
CA ILE A 50 -3.63 11.57 -6.18
C ILE A 50 -3.21 10.19 -5.70
N ILE A 51 -1.94 9.81 -5.89
CA ILE A 51 -1.39 8.54 -5.39
C ILE A 51 -1.56 8.45 -3.87
N GLY A 52 -1.23 9.53 -3.14
CA GLY A 52 -1.40 9.58 -1.69
C GLY A 52 -2.84 9.36 -1.24
N ILE A 53 -3.81 10.00 -1.91
CA ILE A 53 -5.24 9.82 -1.61
C ILE A 53 -5.70 8.38 -1.91
N LEU A 54 -5.23 7.79 -3.02
CA LEU A 54 -5.55 6.40 -3.37
C LEU A 54 -4.96 5.40 -2.37
N GLU A 55 -3.75 5.64 -1.87
CA GLU A 55 -3.16 4.84 -0.80
C GLU A 55 -3.99 4.92 0.48
N LEU A 56 -4.42 6.13 0.88
CA LEU A 56 -5.28 6.32 2.06
C LEU A 56 -6.65 5.66 1.90
N ALA A 57 -7.26 5.75 0.71
CA ALA A 57 -8.50 5.05 0.41
C ALA A 57 -8.31 3.53 0.46
N GLY A 58 -7.17 3.03 -0.03
CA GLY A 58 -6.79 1.63 0.06
C GLY A 58 -6.64 1.17 1.52
N VAL A 59 -5.98 1.97 2.38
CA VAL A 59 -5.87 1.68 3.82
C VAL A 59 -7.24 1.62 4.50
N ALA A 60 -8.12 2.57 4.19
CA ALA A 60 -9.48 2.56 4.70
C ALA A 60 -10.24 1.30 4.25
N GLY A 61 -10.19 0.97 2.96
CA GLY A 61 -10.81 -0.24 2.41
C GLY A 61 -10.20 -1.55 2.93
N LEU A 62 -8.95 -1.52 3.37
CA LEU A 62 -8.27 -2.68 3.95
C LEU A 62 -8.71 -2.99 5.39
N ILE A 63 -9.04 -1.97 6.18
CA ILE A 63 -9.28 -2.13 7.63
C ILE A 63 -10.76 -1.99 7.99
N VAL A 64 -11.43 -0.94 7.49
CA VAL A 64 -12.79 -0.56 7.91
C VAL A 64 -13.81 -1.68 7.61
N PRO A 65 -13.84 -2.30 6.41
CA PRO A 65 -14.88 -3.27 6.07
C PRO A 65 -14.91 -4.48 6.99
N VAL A 66 -13.74 -5.05 7.30
CA VAL A 66 -13.66 -6.24 8.17
C VAL A 66 -13.79 -5.87 9.65
N TYR A 67 -13.30 -4.70 10.07
CA TYR A 67 -13.41 -4.26 11.47
C TYR A 67 -14.86 -4.02 11.89
N PHE A 68 -15.66 -3.39 11.03
CA PHE A 68 -17.07 -3.08 11.31
C PHE A 68 -18.05 -4.11 10.74
N ASP A 69 -17.56 -5.15 10.06
CA ASP A 69 -18.36 -6.14 9.34
C ASP A 69 -19.31 -5.50 8.28
N ILE A 70 -18.82 -4.47 7.59
CA ILE A 70 -19.56 -3.73 6.56
C ILE A 70 -18.90 -4.00 5.21
N MET A 71 -19.61 -4.68 4.31
CA MET A 71 -19.13 -5.02 2.97
C MET A 71 -17.71 -5.65 2.97
N PRO A 72 -17.46 -6.77 3.68
CA PRO A 72 -16.11 -7.34 3.86
C PRO A 72 -15.36 -7.66 2.56
N TRP A 73 -16.07 -7.84 1.45
CA TRP A 73 -15.50 -8.03 0.11
C TRP A 73 -14.68 -6.83 -0.39
N LEU A 74 -14.84 -5.63 0.19
CA LEU A 74 -14.01 -4.47 -0.14
C LEU A 74 -12.55 -4.64 0.30
N THR A 75 -12.29 -5.38 1.37
CA THR A 75 -10.93 -5.62 1.88
C THR A 75 -10.03 -6.34 0.90
N PRO A 76 -10.41 -7.49 0.30
CA PRO A 76 -9.58 -8.12 -0.72
C PRO A 76 -9.43 -7.25 -1.97
N VAL A 77 -10.45 -6.46 -2.35
CA VAL A 77 -10.35 -5.51 -3.46
C VAL A 77 -9.31 -4.43 -3.15
N ALA A 78 -9.37 -3.80 -1.98
CA ALA A 78 -8.39 -2.80 -1.54
C ALA A 78 -6.98 -3.37 -1.49
N ALA A 79 -6.82 -4.60 -0.99
CA ALA A 79 -5.55 -5.31 -0.97
C ALA A 79 -5.01 -5.55 -2.40
N PHE A 80 -5.85 -5.92 -3.38
CA PHE A 80 -5.41 -6.03 -4.77
C PHE A 80 -5.02 -4.68 -5.39
N CYS A 81 -5.76 -3.61 -5.11
CA CYS A 81 -5.40 -2.27 -5.59
C CYS A 81 -4.04 -1.82 -5.02
N LEU A 82 -3.79 -2.06 -3.73
CA LEU A 82 -2.51 -1.78 -3.09
C LEU A 82 -1.39 -2.70 -3.60
N ALA A 83 -1.70 -3.96 -3.94
CA ALA A 83 -0.75 -4.85 -4.59
C ALA A 83 -0.37 -4.33 -5.98
N ALA A 84 -1.35 -3.90 -6.78
CA ALA A 84 -1.15 -3.47 -8.17
C ALA A 84 -0.19 -2.29 -8.31
N ILE A 85 -0.07 -1.41 -7.32
CA ILE A 85 0.89 -0.28 -7.35
C ILE A 85 2.35 -0.71 -7.08
N MET A 86 2.58 -1.85 -6.40
CA MET A 86 3.92 -2.29 -6.00
C MET A 86 4.83 -2.65 -7.18
N PRO A 87 4.39 -3.35 -8.25
CA PRO A 87 5.22 -3.60 -9.43
C PRO A 87 5.71 -2.32 -10.12
N PHE A 88 4.86 -1.28 -10.20
CA PHE A 88 5.25 0.00 -10.77
C PHE A 88 6.32 0.68 -9.92
N ALA A 89 6.15 0.70 -8.61
CA ALA A 89 7.14 1.23 -7.68
C ALA A 89 8.47 0.43 -7.75
N ALA A 90 8.39 -0.90 -7.72
CA ALA A 90 9.56 -1.78 -7.82
C ALA A 90 10.36 -1.54 -9.10
N ARG A 91 9.68 -1.35 -10.25
CA ARG A 91 10.33 -1.01 -11.52
C ARG A 91 11.11 0.30 -11.43
N ILE A 92 10.53 1.35 -10.82
CA ILE A 92 11.19 2.65 -10.65
C ILE A 92 12.45 2.49 -9.79
N HIS A 93 12.35 1.81 -8.66
CA HIS A 93 13.48 1.60 -7.75
C HIS A 93 14.58 0.71 -8.37
N TYR A 94 14.19 -0.29 -9.17
CA TYR A 94 15.13 -1.12 -9.91
C TYR A 94 15.93 -0.30 -10.92
N GLN A 95 15.26 0.57 -11.70
CA GLN A 95 15.93 1.48 -12.65
C GLN A 95 16.89 2.46 -11.97
N ARG A 96 16.72 2.71 -10.67
CA ARG A 96 17.56 3.60 -9.86
C ARG A 96 18.62 2.86 -9.03
N ASN A 97 18.76 1.55 -9.21
CA ASN A 97 19.67 0.69 -8.43
C ASN A 97 19.38 0.70 -6.90
N GLU A 98 18.15 0.98 -6.50
CA GLU A 98 17.71 1.01 -5.09
C GLU A 98 17.17 -0.36 -4.68
N LEU A 99 18.03 -1.38 -4.66
CA LEU A 99 17.62 -2.78 -4.42
C LEU A 99 16.84 -2.97 -3.11
N ARG A 100 17.19 -2.23 -2.05
CA ARG A 100 16.46 -2.25 -0.78
C ARG A 100 14.98 -1.92 -0.98
N ASN A 101 14.67 -0.89 -1.76
CA ASN A 101 13.30 -0.46 -2.00
C ASN A 101 12.56 -1.44 -2.94
N VAL A 102 13.28 -2.11 -3.84
CA VAL A 102 12.73 -3.21 -4.64
C VAL A 102 12.25 -4.35 -3.72
N PHE A 103 13.08 -4.79 -2.77
CA PHE A 103 12.70 -5.82 -1.80
C PHE A 103 11.52 -5.40 -0.92
N VAL A 104 11.48 -4.16 -0.47
CA VAL A 104 10.33 -3.63 0.28
C VAL A 104 9.05 -3.70 -0.54
N ASN A 105 9.07 -3.28 -1.81
CA ASN A 105 7.89 -3.36 -2.68
C ASN A 105 7.46 -4.81 -2.95
N ILE A 106 8.41 -5.73 -3.15
CA ILE A 106 8.10 -7.16 -3.31
C ILE A 106 7.46 -7.71 -2.02
N ALA A 107 8.00 -7.36 -0.85
CA ALA A 107 7.43 -7.80 0.42
C ALA A 107 6.00 -7.28 0.61
N TYR A 108 5.76 -5.98 0.37
CA TYR A 108 4.42 -5.41 0.43
C TYR A 108 3.47 -6.02 -0.60
N PHE A 109 3.94 -6.31 -1.82
CA PHE A 109 3.17 -7.01 -2.85
C PHE A 109 2.72 -8.39 -2.36
N LEU A 110 3.65 -9.19 -1.85
CA LEU A 110 3.35 -10.53 -1.35
C LEU A 110 2.37 -10.48 -0.18
N ILE A 111 2.59 -9.57 0.77
CA ILE A 111 1.67 -9.34 1.90
C ILE A 111 0.27 -8.99 1.39
N ALA A 112 0.16 -8.07 0.42
CA ALA A 112 -1.11 -7.64 -0.14
C ALA A 112 -1.85 -8.80 -0.82
N VAL A 113 -1.16 -9.61 -1.63
CA VAL A 113 -1.73 -10.80 -2.26
C VAL A 113 -2.18 -11.84 -1.23
N LEU A 114 -1.38 -12.08 -0.20
CA LEU A 114 -1.74 -12.99 0.89
C LEU A 114 -2.99 -12.52 1.65
N VAL A 115 -3.09 -11.21 1.91
CA VAL A 115 -4.28 -10.63 2.54
C VAL A 115 -5.50 -10.74 1.62
N ALA A 116 -5.36 -10.41 0.33
CA ALA A 116 -6.44 -10.44 -0.63
C ALA A 116 -7.01 -11.87 -0.77
N LEU A 117 -6.14 -12.84 -1.04
CA LEU A 117 -6.55 -14.24 -1.13
C LEU A 117 -7.08 -14.73 0.22
N GLY A 118 -6.38 -14.45 1.31
CA GLY A 118 -6.80 -14.88 2.64
C GLY A 118 -8.19 -14.39 3.03
N ARG A 119 -8.54 -13.14 2.73
CA ARG A 119 -9.86 -12.56 3.03
C ARG A 119 -10.97 -13.03 2.09
N ILE A 120 -10.65 -13.56 0.92
CA ILE A 120 -11.62 -14.24 0.05
C ILE A 120 -12.03 -15.59 0.65
N TRP A 121 -11.07 -16.36 1.15
CA TRP A 121 -11.33 -17.72 1.67
C TRP A 121 -11.74 -17.73 3.14
N ILE A 122 -11.34 -16.72 3.92
CA ILE A 122 -11.61 -16.57 5.34
C ILE A 122 -12.48 -15.32 5.51
N SER A 123 -13.77 -15.49 5.24
CA SER A 123 -14.78 -14.48 5.55
C SER A 123 -15.11 -14.55 7.04
N GLN A 124 -14.58 -13.59 7.80
CA GLN A 124 -14.74 -13.39 9.26
C GLN A 124 -14.40 -14.61 10.13
#